data_AF-A0A1G1FDL7-F1
#
_entry.id   AF-A0A1G1FDL7-F1
#
_cell.length_a   1.000
_cell.length_b   1.000
_cell.length_c   1.000
_cell.angle_alpha   90.00
_cell.angle_beta   90.00
_cell.angle_gamma   90.00
#
_symmetry.space_group_name_H-M   'P 1'
#
loop_
_entity.id
_entity.type
_entity.pdbx_description
1 polymer ?
#
loop_
_entity_poly.entity_id
_entity_poly.type
_entity_poly.pdbx_seq_one_letter_code
_entity_poly.pdbx_strand_id
1 'polypeptide(L)'
;MVLPAINLATGIRVDFIFSFTPYETNAIQRSKKISILGQDVCFASPEDVIIHKVFAGRPRDIEDARIIILKNAELDYSYIRHWLEEFDLSSDEKRDLLKTFEDLLS
;
A
#
# COMPACT_ATOMS: atom_id res chain seq x y z
N MET A 1 2.19 -11.83 -9.19
CA MET A 1 3.26 -12.84 -9.04
C MET A 1 4.29 -12.32 -8.04
N VAL A 2 4.77 -13.16 -7.13
CA VAL A 2 5.83 -12.80 -6.16
C VAL A 2 7.01 -13.74 -6.34
N LEU A 3 8.21 -13.18 -6.47
CA LEU A 3 9.47 -13.92 -6.51
C LEU A 3 10.27 -13.64 -5.23
N PRO A 4 10.25 -14.55 -4.24
CA PRO A 4 11.08 -14.42 -3.06
C PRO A 4 12.55 -14.70 -3.41
N ALA A 5 13.45 -13.89 -2.88
CA ALA A 5 14.89 -14.00 -3.06
C ALA A 5 15.63 -13.74 -1.75
N ILE A 6 16.90 -14.15 -1.70
CA ILE A 6 17.79 -13.88 -0.57
C ILE A 6 19.15 -13.43 -1.09
N ASN A 7 19.67 -12.35 -0.52
CA ASN A 7 21.05 -11.97 -0.73
C ASN A 7 21.95 -12.87 0.13
N LEU A 8 22.76 -13.74 -0.49
CA LEU A 8 23.56 -14.72 0.24
C LEU A 8 24.66 -14.09 1.11
N ALA A 9 25.17 -12.92 0.76
CA ALA A 9 26.22 -12.26 1.52
C ALA A 9 25.71 -11.61 2.81
N THR A 10 24.51 -11.04 2.78
CA THR A 10 23.91 -10.34 3.94
C THR A 10 22.84 -11.15 4.67
N GLY A 11 22.32 -12.21 4.05
CA GLY A 11 21.18 -12.98 4.56
C GLY A 11 19.83 -12.25 4.44
N ILE A 12 19.79 -11.05 3.84
CA ILE A 12 18.57 -10.26 3.71
C ILE A 12 17.64 -10.91 2.68
N ARG A 13 16.40 -11.15 3.10
CA ARG A 13 15.32 -11.59 2.22
C ARG A 13 14.70 -10.40 1.50
N VAL A 14 14.41 -10.58 0.21
CA VAL A 14 13.79 -9.59 -0.66
C VAL A 14 12.69 -10.28 -1.45
N ASP A 15 11.47 -9.76 -1.38
CA ASP A 15 10.36 -10.25 -2.19
C ASP A 15 10.13 -9.30 -3.37
N PHE A 16 10.23 -9.82 -4.59
CA PHE A 16 9.92 -9.06 -5.81
C PHE A 16 8.46 -9.25 -6.17
N ILE A 17 7.68 -8.17 -6.07
CA ILE A 17 6.29 -8.13 -6.49
C ILE A 17 6.24 -7.44 -7.85
N PHE A 18 5.68 -8.14 -8.84
CA PHE A 18 5.56 -7.60 -10.20
C PHE A 18 4.21 -6.91 -10.37
N SER A 19 4.22 -5.74 -11.02
CA SER A 19 3.03 -4.99 -11.39
C SER A 19 2.35 -5.62 -12.61
N PHE A 20 1.04 -5.82 -12.53
CA PHE A 20 0.18 -6.28 -13.62
C PHE A 20 -1.06 -5.40 -13.79
N THR A 21 -1.39 -4.58 -12.79
CA THR A 21 -2.58 -3.74 -12.77
C THR A 21 -2.24 -2.26 -13.01
N PRO A 22 -3.22 -1.47 -13.47
CA PRO A 22 -3.06 0.00 -13.55
C PRO A 22 -2.73 0.61 -12.18
N TYR A 23 -3.33 0.08 -11.10
CA TYR A 23 -3.03 0.50 -9.74
C TYR A 23 -1.56 0.31 -9.38
N GLU A 24 -1.03 -0.91 -9.52
CA GLU A 24 0.36 -1.22 -9.13
C GLU A 24 1.35 -0.37 -9.93
N THR A 25 1.08 -0.14 -11.21
CA THR A 25 1.91 0.73 -12.06
C THR A 25 1.89 2.18 -11.56
N ASN A 26 0.71 2.70 -11.21
CA ASN A 26 0.57 4.04 -10.66
C ASN A 26 1.25 4.17 -9.28
N ALA A 27 1.07 3.21 -8.39
CA ALA A 27 1.70 3.19 -7.06
C ALA A 27 3.24 3.20 -7.17
N ILE A 28 3.82 2.47 -8.13
CA ILE A 28 5.27 2.51 -8.40
C ILE A 28 5.70 3.89 -8.91
N GLN A 29 4.96 4.48 -9.86
CA GLN A 29 5.27 5.81 -10.41
C GLN A 29 5.18 6.92 -9.36
N ARG A 30 4.24 6.79 -8.41
CA ARG A 30 4.04 7.71 -7.29
C ARG A 30 5.02 7.52 -6.14
N SER A 31 5.94 6.56 -6.23
CA SER A 31 6.90 6.32 -5.16
C SER A 31 7.72 7.58 -4.83
N LYS A 32 7.88 7.83 -3.52
CA LYS A 32 8.65 8.96 -3.00
C LYS A 32 10.11 8.57 -2.90
N LYS A 33 10.98 9.30 -3.60
CA LYS A 33 12.44 9.14 -3.48
C LYS A 33 12.93 9.85 -2.23
N ILE A 34 13.58 9.10 -1.33
CA ILE A 34 14.15 9.62 -0.09
C ILE A 34 15.62 9.23 -0.07
N SER A 35 16.50 10.21 0.16
CA SER A 35 17.93 9.96 0.27
C SER A 35 18.27 9.46 1.68
N ILE A 36 18.83 8.25 1.76
CA ILE A 36 19.24 7.61 3.01
C ILE A 36 20.70 7.20 2.86
N LEU A 37 21.56 7.69 3.74
CA LEU A 37 23.01 7.40 3.72
C LEU A 37 23.67 7.69 2.34
N GLY A 38 23.20 8.73 1.65
CA GLY A 38 23.70 9.12 0.32
C GLY A 38 23.17 8.30 -0.84
N GLN A 39 22.23 7.37 -0.60
CA GLN A 39 21.56 6.58 -1.64
C GLN A 39 20.09 6.99 -1.73
N ASP A 40 19.62 7.25 -2.96
CA ASP A 40 18.19 7.46 -3.21
C ASP A 40 17.46 6.12 -3.17
N VAL A 41 16.45 6.04 -2.28
CA VAL A 41 15.59 4.87 -2.09
C VAL A 41 14.15 5.27 -2.39
N CYS A 42 13.45 4.47 -3.19
CA CYS A 42 12.03 4.67 -3.49
C CYS A 42 11.17 4.05 -2.38
N PHE A 43 10.31 4.85 -1.76
CA PHE A 43 9.31 4.42 -0.79
C PHE A 43 7.91 4.52 -1.40
N ALA A 44 7.02 3.59 -1.04
CA ALA A 44 5.61 3.73 -1.37
C ALA A 44 5.03 5.00 -0.72
N SER A 45 4.06 5.63 -1.38
CA SER A 45 3.35 6.76 -0.78
C SER A 45 2.53 6.28 0.43
N PRO A 46 2.32 7.11 1.46
CA PRO A 46 1.47 6.75 2.60
C PRO A 46 0.09 6.26 2.17
N GLU A 47 -0.49 6.86 1.13
CA GLU A 47 -1.77 6.48 0.54
C GLU A 47 -1.74 5.04 0.00
N ASP A 48 -0.72 4.70 -0.78
CA ASP A 48 -0.58 3.35 -1.34
C ASP A 48 -0.32 2.30 -0.24
N VAL A 49 0.40 2.67 0.83
CA VAL A 49 0.57 1.78 1.99
C VAL A 49 -0.77 1.54 2.68
N ILE A 50 -1.60 2.58 2.89
CA ILE A 50 -2.94 2.44 3.46
C ILE A 50 -3.80 1.51 2.59
N ILE A 51 -3.83 1.73 1.28
CA ILE A 51 -4.61 0.90 0.34
C ILE A 51 -4.19 -0.58 0.44
N HIS A 52 -2.89 -0.88 0.39
CA HIS A 52 -2.39 -2.25 0.53
C HIS A 52 -2.76 -2.88 1.87
N LYS A 53 -2.74 -2.11 2.97
CA LYS A 53 -3.06 -2.56 4.32
C LYS A 53 -4.55 -2.87 4.47
N VAL A 54 -5.42 -1.98 3.98
CA VAL A 54 -6.87 -2.19 3.95
C VAL A 54 -7.20 -3.41 3.07
N PHE A 55 -6.60 -3.51 1.89
CA PHE A 55 -6.79 -4.65 1.00
C PHE A 55 -6.32 -5.98 1.60
N ALA A 56 -5.25 -5.98 2.40
CA ALA A 56 -4.81 -7.19 3.11
C ALA A 56 -5.78 -7.61 4.23
N GLY A 57 -6.44 -6.64 4.88
CA GLY A 57 -7.57 -6.86 5.80
C GLY A 57 -7.24 -7.58 7.11
N ARG A 58 -5.96 -7.90 7.39
CA ARG A 58 -5.61 -8.53 8.67
C ARG A 58 -5.76 -7.52 9.80
N PRO A 59 -6.18 -7.92 11.01
CA PRO A 59 -6.38 -6.98 12.12
C PRO A 59 -5.19 -6.05 12.41
N ARG A 60 -3.96 -6.57 12.25
CA ARG A 60 -2.74 -5.77 12.40
C ARG A 60 -2.52 -4.77 11.26
N ASP A 61 -2.90 -5.13 10.03
CA ASP A 61 -2.76 -4.20 8.90
C ASP A 61 -3.75 -3.04 9.02
N ILE A 62 -4.97 -3.30 9.52
CA ILE A 62 -5.96 -2.26 9.80
C ILE A 62 -5.46 -1.29 10.87
N GLU A 63 -4.85 -1.80 11.94
CA GLU A 63 -4.23 -0.95 12.98
C GLU A 63 -3.04 -0.14 12.42
N ASP A 64 -2.17 -0.76 11.62
CA ASP A 64 -1.07 -0.06 10.96
C ASP A 64 -1.59 1.08 10.05
N ALA A 65 -2.64 0.82 9.27
CA ALA A 65 -3.27 1.83 8.40
C ALA A 65 -3.80 3.02 9.23
N ARG A 66 -4.49 2.74 10.34
CA ARG A 66 -4.96 3.76 11.29
C ARG A 66 -3.81 4.62 11.82
N ILE A 67 -2.70 4.00 12.23
CA ILE A 67 -1.51 4.73 12.72
C ILE A 67 -0.92 5.62 11.62
N ILE A 68 -0.87 5.15 10.38
CA ILE A 68 -0.37 5.94 9.25
C ILE A 68 -1.29 7.15 9.01
N ILE A 69 -2.61 6.97 9.02
CA ILE A 69 -3.59 8.05 8.88
C ILE A 69 -3.38 9.13 9.94
N LEU A 70 -3.27 8.73 11.20
CA LEU A 70 -3.07 9.67 12.33
C LEU A 70 -1.75 10.46 12.24
N LYS A 71 -0.71 9.90 11.61
CA LYS A 71 0.61 10.52 11.52
C LYS A 71 0.81 11.39 10.28
N ASN A 72 -0.10 11.35 9.30
CA ASN A 72 0.04 12.06 8.04
C ASN A 72 -1.17 12.98 7.81
N ALA A 73 -0.98 14.28 7.99
CA ALA A 73 -2.06 15.26 7.86
C ALA A 73 -2.47 15.56 6.41
N GLU A 74 -1.58 15.31 5.45
CA GLU A 74 -1.75 15.67 4.02
C GLU A 74 -2.00 14.44 3.14
N LEU A 75 -2.90 13.55 3.57
CA LEU A 75 -3.27 12.38 2.77
C LEU A 75 -4.29 12.74 1.68
N ASP A 76 -4.09 12.20 0.48
CA ASP A 76 -5.10 12.23 -0.58
C ASP A 76 -6.16 11.14 -0.36
N TYR A 77 -7.17 11.46 0.44
CA TYR A 77 -8.28 10.56 0.70
C TYR A 77 -9.12 10.23 -0.54
N SER A 78 -9.20 11.14 -1.51
CA SER A 78 -9.96 10.92 -2.75
C SER A 78 -9.31 9.81 -3.58
N TYR A 79 -7.98 9.81 -3.65
CA TYR A 79 -7.22 8.74 -4.29
C TYR A 79 -7.39 7.38 -3.59
N ILE A 80 -7.34 7.36 -2.26
CA ILE A 80 -7.52 6.12 -1.49
C ILE A 80 -8.92 5.54 -1.75
N ARG A 81 -9.95 6.37 -1.65
CA ARG A 81 -11.34 5.97 -1.92
C ARG A 81 -11.52 5.41 -3.32
N HIS A 82 -11.00 6.13 -4.33
CA HIS A 82 -11.10 5.70 -5.72
C HIS A 82 -10.59 4.29 -5.93
N TRP A 83 -9.37 3.96 -5.45
CA TRP A 83 -8.83 2.62 -5.67
C TRP A 83 -9.51 1.53 -4.83
N LEU A 84 -9.91 1.83 -3.60
CA LEU A 84 -10.64 0.85 -2.80
C LEU A 84 -12.02 0.54 -3.41
N GLU A 85 -12.69 1.54 -3.98
CA GLU A 85 -13.93 1.35 -4.75
C GLU A 85 -13.70 0.52 -6.02
N GLU A 86 -12.66 0.83 -6.81
CA GLU A 86 -12.30 0.04 -7.98
C GLU A 86 -12.00 -1.43 -7.63
N PHE A 87 -11.40 -1.69 -6.46
CA PHE A 87 -11.15 -3.04 -5.97
C PHE A 87 -12.41 -3.77 -5.51
N ASP A 88 -13.34 -3.06 -4.86
CA ASP A 88 -14.65 -3.62 -4.51
C ASP A 88 -15.46 -3.95 -5.78
N LEU A 89 -15.38 -3.12 -6.83
CA LEU A 89 -16.08 -3.34 -8.11
C LEU A 89 -15.49 -4.47 -8.95
N SER A 90 -14.18 -4.69 -8.87
CA SER A 90 -13.48 -5.72 -9.66
C SER A 90 -13.38 -7.08 -8.96
N SER A 91 -13.76 -7.16 -7.68
CA SER A 91 -13.76 -8.41 -6.93
C SER A 91 -15.10 -9.15 -7.06
N ASP A 92 -15.06 -10.46 -7.34
CA ASP A 92 -16.27 -11.31 -7.35
C ASP A 92 -16.90 -11.47 -5.96
N GLU A 93 -16.12 -11.21 -4.90
CA GLU A 93 -16.56 -11.22 -3.51
C GLU A 93 -16.74 -9.78 -3.00
N LYS A 94 -17.83 -9.54 -2.25
CA LYS A 94 -18.00 -8.27 -1.54
C LYS A 94 -17.03 -8.21 -0.37
N ARG A 95 -15.99 -7.37 -0.51
CA ARG A 95 -14.96 -7.18 0.52
C ARG A 95 -15.16 -5.92 1.35
N ASP A 96 -16.11 -5.05 0.97
CA ASP A 96 -16.48 -3.81 1.65
C ASP A 96 -15.22 -2.98 2.06
N LEU A 97 -14.23 -2.91 1.15
CA LEU A 97 -12.94 -2.29 1.40
C LEU A 97 -13.08 -0.78 1.64
N LEU A 98 -13.90 -0.11 0.83
CA LEU A 98 -14.18 1.32 1.00
C LEU A 98 -14.81 1.58 2.37
N LYS A 99 -15.78 0.75 2.77
CA LYS A 99 -16.43 0.88 4.09
C LYS A 99 -15.43 0.67 5.23
N THR A 100 -14.58 -0.34 5.13
CA THR A 100 -13.51 -0.60 6.11
C THR A 100 -12.60 0.62 6.27
N PHE A 101 -12.30 1.31 5.17
CA PHE A 101 -11.51 2.52 5.21
C PHE A 101 -12.25 3.70 5.85
N GLU A 102 -13.53 3.92 5.55
CA GLU A 102 -14.32 4.97 6.21
C GLU A 102 -14.44 4.74 7.73
N ASP A 103 -14.61 3.49 8.16
CA ASP A 103 -14.64 3.11 9.59
C ASP A 103 -13.29 3.39 10.31
N LEU A 104 -12.19 3.57 9.56
CA LEU A 104 -10.89 3.99 10.13
C LEU A 104 -10.79 5.51 10.32
N LEU A 105 -11.60 6.29 9.60
CA LEU A 105 -11.60 7.75 9.65
C LEU A 105 -12.54 8.30 10.72
N SER A 106 -13.54 7.51 11.13
CA SER A 106 -14.48 7.79 12.23
C SER A 106 -13.86 7.57 13.61
#